data_AF-A0A645BIZ3-F1
#
_entry.id   AF-A0A645BIZ3-F1
#
_cell.length_a   1.000
_cell.length_b   1.000
_cell.length_c   1.000
_cell.angle_alpha   90.00
_cell.angle_beta   90.00
_cell.angle_gamma   90.00
#
_symmetry.space_group_name_H-M   'P 1'
#
loop_
_entity.id
_entity.type
_entity.pdbx_description
1 polymer ?
#
loop_
_entity_poly.entity_id
_entity_poly.type
_entity_poly.pdbx_seq_one_letter_code
_entity_poly.pdbx_strand_id
1 'polypeptide(L)'
;MIESAVLYGQTAPQLTNALHQAGFMNTFTAETMFAAVDLARSIAGFDEGNILLSPACASFDQFRDYEQRGVQFKDYVLSLRDERDD
;
A
#
# COMPACT_ATOMS: atom_id res chain seq x y z
N MET A 1 -14.78 -0.04 7.90
CA MET A 1 -13.99 -1.14 8.50
C MET A 1 -12.82 -1.40 7.57
N ILE A 2 -11.65 -1.80 8.08
CA ILE A 2 -10.53 -2.17 7.19
C ILE A 2 -10.80 -3.58 6.67
N GLU A 3 -10.89 -3.75 5.36
CA GLU A 3 -11.15 -5.06 4.73
C GLU A 3 -9.87 -5.87 4.59
N SER A 4 -8.82 -5.27 4.04
CA SER A 4 -7.53 -5.90 3.78
C SER A 4 -6.39 -4.95 4.15
N ALA A 5 -5.21 -5.48 4.49
CA ALA A 5 -3.99 -4.70 4.67
C ALA A 5 -2.90 -5.19 3.71
N VAL A 6 -2.37 -4.30 2.86
CA VAL A 6 -1.20 -4.59 2.03
C VAL A 6 0.03 -3.95 2.67
N LEU A 7 1.00 -4.78 3.01
CA LEU A 7 2.22 -4.41 3.74
C LEU A 7 3.41 -4.49 2.79
N TYR A 8 4.34 -3.55 2.88
CA TYR A 8 5.50 -3.52 1.99
C TYR A 8 6.78 -3.05 2.68
N GLY A 9 7.90 -3.24 1.99
CA GLY A 9 9.21 -2.83 2.48
C GLY A 9 9.74 -3.71 3.61
N GLN A 10 10.81 -3.26 4.24
CA GLN A 10 11.56 -4.08 5.21
C GLN A 10 10.77 -4.42 6.48
N THR A 11 9.80 -3.57 6.83
CA THR A 11 8.98 -3.73 8.05
C THR A 11 7.75 -4.61 7.83
N ALA A 12 7.44 -5.02 6.58
CA ALA A 12 6.24 -5.81 6.28
C ALA A 12 6.11 -7.07 7.16
N PRO A 13 7.16 -7.91 7.37
CA PRO A 13 7.03 -9.10 8.22
C PRO A 13 6.63 -8.80 9.66
N GLN A 14 7.13 -7.70 10.23
CA GLN A 14 6.86 -7.29 11.60
C GLN A 14 5.40 -6.83 11.75
N LEU A 15 4.91 -6.04 10.78
CA LEU A 15 3.52 -5.60 10.72
C LEU A 15 2.55 -6.77 10.50
N THR A 16 2.89 -7.72 9.62
CA THR A 16 2.09 -8.93 9.39
C THR A 16 1.88 -9.68 10.69
N ASN A 17 2.97 -9.94 11.42
CA ASN A 17 2.92 -10.66 12.68
C ASN A 17 2.08 -9.91 13.73
N ALA A 18 2.23 -8.58 13.83
CA ALA A 18 1.45 -7.77 14.75
C ALA A 18 -0.06 -7.80 14.43
N LEU A 19 -0.43 -7.69 13.14
CA LEU A 19 -1.83 -7.79 12.71
C LEU A 19 -2.41 -9.18 12.97
N HIS A 20 -1.65 -10.23 12.69
CA HIS A 20 -2.08 -11.62 12.96
C HIS A 20 -2.29 -11.88 14.46
N GLN A 21 -1.40 -11.37 15.31
CA GLN A 21 -1.56 -11.44 16.77
C GLN A 21 -2.79 -10.67 17.26
N ALA A 22 -3.17 -9.59 16.58
CA ALA A 22 -4.40 -8.84 16.83
C ALA A 22 -5.66 -9.50 16.22
N GLY A 23 -5.52 -10.66 15.57
CA GLY A 23 -6.62 -11.40 14.94
C GLY A 23 -7.01 -10.92 13.54
N PHE A 24 -6.26 -10.00 12.95
CA PHE A 24 -6.49 -9.50 11.59
C PHE A 24 -5.64 -10.30 10.59
N MET A 25 -6.25 -11.31 9.96
CA MET A 25 -5.54 -12.25 9.09
C MET A 25 -5.54 -11.86 7.61
N ASN A 26 -6.41 -10.93 7.19
CA ASN A 26 -6.56 -10.56 5.79
C ASN A 26 -5.46 -9.58 5.34
N THR A 27 -4.22 -10.08 5.36
CA THR A 27 -3.00 -9.32 5.10
C THR A 27 -2.29 -9.86 3.87
N PHE A 28 -1.73 -8.96 3.07
CA PHE A 28 -0.94 -9.29 1.88
C PHE A 28 0.40 -8.56 1.96
N THR A 29 1.41 -9.07 1.27
CA THR A 29 2.76 -8.48 1.25
C THR A 29 3.21 -8.17 -0.16
N ALA A 30 3.89 -7.05 -0.35
CA ALA A 30 4.54 -6.65 -1.59
C ALA A 30 5.95 -6.11 -1.32
N GLU A 31 6.84 -6.12 -2.32
CA GLU A 31 8.22 -5.68 -2.12
C GLU A 31 8.36 -4.15 -2.12
N THR A 32 7.58 -3.46 -2.95
CA THR A 32 7.64 -2.00 -3.14
C THR A 32 6.28 -1.35 -2.94
N MET A 33 6.28 -0.03 -2.69
CA MET A 33 5.04 0.75 -2.61
C MET A 33 4.20 0.63 -3.89
N PHE A 34 4.81 0.64 -5.07
CA PHE A 34 4.10 0.55 -6.35
C PHE A 34 3.41 -0.81 -6.50
N ALA A 35 4.13 -1.92 -6.23
CA ALA A 35 3.55 -3.26 -6.22
C ALA A 35 2.44 -3.41 -5.16
N ALA A 36 2.57 -2.72 -4.01
CA ALA A 36 1.53 -2.71 -2.98
C ALA A 36 0.26 -2.01 -3.46
N VAL A 37 0.39 -0.91 -4.21
CA VAL A 37 -0.74 -0.18 -4.80
C VAL A 37 -1.44 -1.03 -5.86
N ASP A 38 -0.70 -1.67 -6.75
CA ASP A 38 -1.26 -2.57 -7.77
C ASP A 38 -2.03 -3.74 -7.14
N LEU A 39 -1.43 -4.38 -6.14
CA LEU A 39 -2.06 -5.46 -5.40
C LEU A 39 -3.32 -4.98 -4.68
N ALA A 40 -3.26 -3.83 -3.99
CA ALA A 40 -4.41 -3.24 -3.33
C ALA A 40 -5.55 -2.95 -4.32
N ARG A 41 -5.25 -2.46 -5.52
CA ARG A 41 -6.24 -2.25 -6.59
C ARG A 41 -6.90 -3.55 -7.04
N SER A 42 -6.11 -4.62 -7.23
CA SER A 42 -6.65 -5.93 -7.62
C SER A 42 -7.56 -6.54 -6.54
N ILE A 43 -7.26 -6.30 -5.26
CA ILE A 43 -8.04 -6.80 -4.12
C ILE A 43 -9.33 -6.00 -3.95
N ALA A 44 -9.22 -4.67 -4.02
CA ALA A 44 -10.32 -3.74 -3.74
C ALA A 44 -11.44 -3.79 -4.78
N GLY A 45 -11.16 -4.30 -5.99
CA GLY A 45 -12.10 -4.27 -7.11
C GLY A 45 -12.28 -2.86 -7.67
N PHE A 46 -12.79 -2.76 -8.91
CA PHE A 46 -12.86 -1.49 -9.63
C PHE A 46 -13.99 -0.56 -9.18
N ASP A 47 -15.02 -1.08 -8.50
CA ASP A 47 -16.30 -0.38 -8.38
C ASP A 47 -16.53 0.34 -7.05
N GLU A 48 -15.95 -0.09 -5.91
CA GLU A 48 -16.30 0.48 -4.59
C GLU A 48 -15.16 0.55 -3.55
N GLY A 49 -13.95 0.14 -3.91
CA GLY A 49 -12.84 0.04 -2.96
C GLY A 49 -12.07 1.34 -2.73
N ASN A 50 -11.90 1.75 -1.48
CA ASN A 50 -11.01 2.85 -1.10
C ASN A 50 -9.63 2.33 -0.70
N ILE A 51 -8.57 2.87 -1.32
CA ILE A 51 -7.18 2.57 -0.95
C ILE A 51 -6.60 3.74 -0.17
N LEU A 52 -6.16 3.47 1.06
CA LEU A 52 -5.51 4.46 1.93
C LEU A 52 -4.04 4.08 2.13
N LEU A 53 -3.13 4.99 1.74
CA LEU A 53 -1.72 4.90 2.13
C LEU A 53 -1.56 5.50 3.54
N SER A 54 -1.31 4.65 4.54
CA SER A 54 -1.05 5.06 5.93
C SER A 54 0.19 4.34 6.51
N PRO A 55 1.41 4.74 6.11
CA PRO A 55 2.63 4.09 6.54
C PRO A 55 2.94 4.45 8.00
N ALA A 56 2.80 3.47 8.89
CA ALA A 56 3.11 3.58 10.32
C ALA A 56 4.62 3.60 10.64
N CYS A 57 5.49 3.70 9.63
CA CYS A 57 6.94 3.56 9.73
C CYS A 57 7.69 4.62 8.91
N ALA A 58 8.93 4.92 9.35
CA ALA A 58 9.83 5.84 8.67
C ALA A 58 10.14 5.36 7.24
N SER A 59 10.23 6.28 6.29
CA SER A 59 10.31 6.01 4.85
C SER A 59 11.73 5.73 4.32
N PHE A 60 12.74 5.74 5.20
CA PHE A 60 14.15 5.86 4.82
C PHE A 60 14.75 4.63 4.13
N ASP A 61 14.03 3.51 4.06
CA ASP A 61 14.46 2.30 3.37
C ASP A 61 14.23 2.37 1.85
N GLN A 62 13.18 3.07 1.40
CA GLN A 62 12.81 3.19 -0.02
C GLN A 62 12.76 4.64 -0.55
N PHE A 63 12.73 5.64 0.34
CA PHE A 63 12.60 7.05 -0.02
C PHE A 63 13.50 7.93 0.85
N ARG A 64 13.90 9.09 0.31
CA ARG A 64 14.71 10.10 1.00
C ARG A 64 14.02 10.63 2.26
N ASP A 65 12.70 10.82 2.19
CA ASP A 65 11.87 11.33 3.27
C ASP A 65 10.38 10.99 3.04
N TYR A 66 9.53 11.36 4.01
CA TYR A 66 8.11 11.05 3.97
C TYR A 66 7.37 11.83 2.87
N GLU A 67 7.86 13.02 2.52
CA GLU A 67 7.27 13.88 1.48
C GLU A 67 7.49 13.25 0.11
N GLN A 68 8.71 12.79 -0.17
CA GLN A 68 9.03 12.10 -1.41
C GLN A 68 8.17 10.85 -1.59
N ARG A 69 7.95 10.07 -0.53
CA ARG A 69 7.04 8.91 -0.56
C ARG A 69 5.61 9.34 -0.92
N GLY A 70 5.11 10.41 -0.32
CA GLY A 70 3.77 10.95 -0.60
C GLY A 70 3.61 11.46 -2.03
N VAL A 71 4.62 12.17 -2.54
CA VAL A 71 4.67 12.65 -3.94
C VAL A 71 4.66 11.46 -4.89
N GLN A 72 5.54 10.48 -4.69
CA GLN A 72 5.63 9.29 -5.55
C GLN A 72 4.33 8.47 -5.54
N PHE A 73 3.67 8.34 -4.38
CA PHE A 73 2.36 7.69 -4.32
C PHE A 73 1.31 8.44 -5.12
N LYS A 74 1.25 9.77 -4.96
CA LYS A 74 0.30 10.61 -5.69
C LYS A 74 0.52 10.54 -7.20
N ASP A 75 1.76 10.71 -7.64
CA ASP A 75 2.12 10.71 -9.06
C ASP A 75 1.80 9.36 -9.70
N TYR A 76 2.11 8.26 -9.01
CA TYR A 76 1.78 6.92 -9.48
C TYR A 76 0.27 6.66 -9.52
N VAL A 77 -0.48 7.04 -8.49
CA VAL A 77 -1.95 6.87 -8.51
C VAL A 77 -2.58 7.68 -9.64
N LEU A 78 -2.05 8.87 -9.94
CA LEU A 78 -2.52 9.70 -11.05
C LEU A 78 -2.20 9.05 -12.41
N SER A 79 -1.00 8.52 -12.62
CA SER A 79 -0.65 7.87 -13.90
C SER A 79 -1.54 6.67 -14.23
N LEU A 80 -2.02 5.95 -13.21
CA LEU A 80 -2.95 4.82 -13.40
C LEU A 80 -4.41 5.24 -13.64
N ARG A 81 -4.71 6.54 -13.68
CA ARG A 81 -6.00 7.07 -14.19
C ARG A 81 -5.89 7.31 -15.69
N ASP A 82 -4.77 7.88 -16.12
CA ASP A 82 -4.53 8.17 -17.54
C ASP A 82 -4.52 6.89 -18.39
N GLU A 83 -3.99 5.77 -17.87
CA GLU A 83 -4.06 4.44 -18.53
C GLU A 83 -5.48 3.85 -18.69
N ARG A 84 -6.50 4.41 -18.01
CA ARG A 84 -7.90 3.95 -18.11
C ARG A 84 -8.72 4.76 -19.12
N ASP A 85 -8.21 5.91 -19.54
CA ASP A 85 -8.89 6.83 -20.46
C ASP A 85 -8.44 6.68 -21.93
N ASP A 86 -7.44 5.80 -22.18
CA ASP A 86 -7.01 5.32 -23.52
C ASP A 86 -7.61 3.94 -23.84
#